data_AF-A0A7J8QUS8-F1
#
_entry.id   AF-A0A7J8QUS8-F1
#
_cell.length_a   1.000
_cell.length_b   1.000
_cell.length_c   1.000
_cell.angle_alpha   90.00
_cell.angle_beta   90.00
_cell.angle_gamma   90.00
#
_symmetry.space_group_name_H-M   'P 1'
#
loop_
_entity.id
_entity.type
_entity.pdbx_description
1 polymer ?
#
loop_
_entity_poly.entity_id
_entity_poly.type
_entity_poly.pdbx_seq_one_letter_code
_entity_poly.pdbx_strand_id
1 'polypeptide(L)' 'MSMRDSVSYNSMINGYIKREMIDLTRELFDVMPLEKMLNRDLISWNSIINRFVKCGNIEDAQILFY' A
#
# COMPACT_ATOMS: atom_id res chain seq x y z
N MET A 1 19.82 5.89 -8.13
CA MET A 1 18.93 4.80 -7.66
C MET A 1 18.34 5.23 -6.33
N SER A 2 17.03 5.44 -6.25
CA SER A 2 16.40 5.93 -5.01
C SER A 2 16.33 4.80 -3.99
N MET A 3 17.25 4.83 -3.02
CA MET A 3 17.37 3.87 -1.92
C MET A 3 16.26 4.11 -0.89
N ARG A 4 15.00 3.91 -1.27
CA ARG A 4 13.87 3.90 -0.33
C ARG A 4 13.64 2.48 0.15
N ASP A 5 13.92 2.20 1.42
CA ASP A 5 13.73 0.85 1.98
C ASP A 5 12.24 0.56 2.26
N SER A 6 11.92 -0.72 2.48
CA SER A 6 10.53 -1.16 2.75
C SER A 6 9.87 -0.39 3.91
N VAL A 7 10.67 0.03 4.90
CA VAL A 7 10.23 0.86 6.04
C VAL A 7 9.78 2.26 5.61
N SER A 8 10.47 2.87 4.64
CA SER A 8 10.09 4.18 4.10
C SER A 8 8.76 4.10 3.37
N TYR A 9 8.57 3.08 2.52
CA TYR A 9 7.30 2.85 1.83
C TYR A 9 6.18 2.55 2.82
N ASN A 10 6.41 1.72 3.83
CA ASN A 10 5.43 1.46 4.89
C ASN A 10 5.00 2.74 5.62
N SER A 11 5.95 3.63 5.90
CA SER A 11 5.66 4.91 6.56
C SER A 11 4.82 5.83 5.66
N MET A 12 5.15 5.90 4.37
CA MET A 12 4.38 6.67 3.39
C MET A 12 2.95 6.13 3.23
N ILE A 13 2.82 4.81 3.07
CA ILE A 13 1.53 4.14 2.96
C ILE A 13 0.68 4.37 4.20
N ASN A 14 1.23 4.18 5.41
CA ASN A 14 0.50 4.47 6.64
C ASN A 14 0.09 5.94 6.73
N GLY A 15 0.93 6.87 6.26
CA GLY A 15 0.60 8.28 6.15
C GLY A 15 -0.58 8.56 5.21
N TYR A 16 -0.58 7.93 4.03
CA TYR A 16 -1.65 8.07 3.05
C TYR A 16 -2.96 7.42 3.51
N ILE A 17 -2.90 6.23 4.10
CA ILE A 17 -4.05 5.54 4.71
C ILE A 17 -4.69 6.40 5.78
N LYS A 18 -3.89 7.01 6.68
CA LYS A 18 -4.39 7.89 7.74
C LYS A 18 -5.06 9.15 7.22
N ARG A 19 -4.63 9.64 6.05
CA ARG A 19 -5.19 10.83 5.39
C ARG A 19 -6.29 10.50 4.39
N GLU A 20 -6.71 9.23 4.33
CA GLU A 20 -7.72 8.74 3.38
C GLU A 20 -7.33 8.95 1.90
N MET A 21 -6.04 9.12 1.62
CA MET A 21 -5.51 9.37 0.27
C MET A 21 -5.23 8.04 -0.44
N ILE A 22 -6.30 7.36 -0.85
CA ILE A 22 -6.20 6.04 -1.47
C ILE A 22 -5.53 6.12 -2.85
N ASP A 23 -5.80 7.16 -3.63
CA ASP A 23 -5.21 7.33 -4.97
C ASP A 23 -3.68 7.40 -4.89
N LEU A 24 -3.14 8.17 -3.95
CA LEU A 24 -1.70 8.24 -3.71
C LEU A 24 -1.13 6.93 -3.15
N THR A 25 -1.93 6.20 -2.38
CA THR A 25 -1.53 4.87 -1.91
C THR A 25 -1.37 3.91 -3.10
N ARG A 26 -2.28 3.98 -4.07
CA ARG A 26 -2.26 3.18 -5.30
C ARG A 26 -1.11 3.57 -6.22
N GLU A 27 -0.91 4.86 -6.49
CA GLU A 27 0.23 5.33 -7.28
C GLU A 27 1.56 4.92 -6.65
N LEU A 28 1.66 5.01 -5.31
CA LEU A 28 2.87 4.57 -4.60
C LEU A 28 3.09 3.06 -4.76
N PHE A 29 2.02 2.26 -4.79
CA PHE A 29 2.09 0.83 -5.07
C PHE A 29 2.59 0.54 -6.48
N ASP A 30 2.05 1.23 -7.48
CA ASP A 30 2.39 1.02 -8.89
C ASP A 30 3.86 1.37 -9.19
N VAL A 31 4.42 2.36 -8.49
CA VAL A 31 5.84 2.72 -8.62
C VAL A 31 6.77 1.92 -7.71
N MET A 32 6.23 1.09 -6.81
CA MET A 32 7.03 0.33 -5.86
C MET A 32 7.63 -0.91 -6.53
N PRO A 33 8.95 -1.15 -6.40
CA PRO A 33 9.56 -2.36 -6.95
C PRO A 33 8.97 -3.63 -6.32
N LEU A 34 8.69 -4.66 -7.13
CA LEU A 34 8.17 -5.96 -6.70
C LEU A 34 9.02 -6.61 -5.59
N GLU A 35 10.35 -6.49 -5.67
CA GLU A 35 11.31 -6.91 -4.63
C GLU A 35 10.94 -6.36 -3.24
N LYS A 36 10.55 -5.08 -3.19
CA LYS A 36 10.23 -4.39 -1.93
C LYS A 36 8.82 -4.69 -1.48
N MET A 37 7.91 -4.94 -2.41
CA MET A 37 6.53 -5.33 -2.15
C MET A 37 6.46 -6.72 -1.48
N LEU A 38 7.31 -7.65 -1.90
CA LEU A 38 7.45 -8.97 -1.28
C LEU A 38 8.00 -8.89 0.16
N ASN A 39 8.78 -7.85 0.46
CA ASN A 39 9.44 -7.64 1.74
C ASN A 39 8.65 -6.72 2.68
N ARG A 40 7.33 -6.54 2.43
CA ARG A 40 6.43 -5.82 3.34
C ARG A 40 5.77 -6.78 4.32
N ASP A 41 5.58 -6.32 5.54
CA ASP A 41 4.85 -7.04 6.57
C ASP A 41 3.38 -7.25 6.20
N LEU A 42 2.83 -8.43 6.54
CA LEU A 42 1.40 -8.77 6.42
C LEU A 42 0.47 -7.72 7.08
N ILE A 43 0.93 -7.08 8.15
CA ILE A 43 0.19 -6.02 8.85
C ILE A 43 -0.04 -4.80 7.94
N SER A 44 0.99 -4.46 7.15
CA SER A 44 0.97 -3.36 6.20
C SER A 44 -0.03 -3.63 5.07
N TRP A 45 -0.01 -4.84 4.52
CA TRP A 45 -0.97 -5.32 3.52
C TRP A 45 -2.41 -5.30 4.00
N ASN A 46 -2.67 -5.87 5.18
CA ASN A 46 -4.01 -5.87 5.78
C ASN A 46 -4.53 -4.45 6.03
N SER A 47 -3.66 -3.51 6.39
CA SER A 47 -4.06 -2.11 6.61
C SER A 47 -4.57 -1.44 5.34
N ILE A 48 -3.95 -1.75 4.20
CA ILE A 48 -4.33 -1.21 2.89
C ILE A 48 -5.63 -1.84 2.41
N ILE A 49 -5.73 -3.17 2.47
CA ILE A 49 -6.92 -3.93 2.07
C ILE A 49 -8.13 -3.44 2.89
N ASN A 50 -7.99 -3.35 4.21
CA ASN A 50 -9.05 -2.83 5.08
C ASN A 50 -9.43 -1.39 4.71
N ARG A 51 -8.46 -0.59 4.24
CA ARG A 51 -8.74 0.79 3.82
C ARG A 51 -9.46 0.86 2.48
N PHE A 52 -9.05 0.08 1.48
CA PHE A 52 -9.75 -0.05 0.20
C PHE A 52 -11.19 -0.55 0.38
N VAL A 53 -11.39 -1.57 1.22
CA VAL A 53 -12.73 -2.09 1.57
C VAL A 53 -13.58 -1.00 2.24
N LYS A 54 -13.02 -0.22 3.18
CA LYS A 54 -13.75 0.88 3.84
C LYS A 54 -14.09 2.04 2.91
N CYS A 55 -13.34 2.23 1.83
CA CYS A 55 -13.59 3.26 0.84
C CYS A 55 -14.58 2.82 -0.25
N GLY A 56 -15.05 1.57 -0.20
CA GLY A 56 -15.93 0.99 -1.23
C GLY A 56 -15.20 0.46 -2.47
N ASN A 57 -13.88 0.58 -2.55
CA ASN A 57 -13.05 0.04 -3.63
C ASN A 57 -12.68 -1.42 -3.36
N ILE A 58 -13.68 -2.30 -3.44
CA ILE A 58 -13.52 -3.73 -3.18
C ILE A 58 -12.70 -4.41 -4.30
N GLU A 59 -12.82 -3.96 -5.55
CA GLU A 59 -12.05 -4.51 -6.68
C GLU A 59 -10.54 -4.31 -6.49
N ASP A 60 -10.12 -3.12 -6.06
CA ASP A 60 -8.70 -2.85 -5.80
C ASP A 60 -8.19 -3.64 -4.59
N ALA A 61 -9.04 -3.85 -3.57
CA ALA A 61 -8.70 -4.70 -2.43
C ALA A 61 -8.52 -6.17 -2.84
N GLN A 62 -9.27 -6.65 -3.84
CA GLN A 62 -9.16 -8.02 -4.34
C GLN A 62 -7.89 -8.24 -5.17
N ILE A 63 -7.48 -7.26 -5.97
CA ILE A 63 -6.23 -7.31 -6.74
C ILE A 63 -5.01 -7.43 -5.81
N LEU A 64 -5.10 -6.83 -4.61
CA LEU A 64 -4.05 -6.89 -3.60
C LEU A 64 -4.02 -8.21 -2.80
N PHE A 65 -5.02 -9.09 -2.95
CA PHE A 65 -5.15 -10.34 -2.21
C PHE A 65 -4.60 -11.57 -2.97
N TYR A 66 -4.21 -11.42 -4.24
CA TYR A 66 -3.71 -12.49 -5.12
C TYR A 66 -2.20 -12.36 -5.36
#